data_AF-A0A7W0HNG9-F1
#
_entry.id   AF-A0A7W0HNG9-F1
#
_cell.length_a   1.000
_cell.length_b   1.000
_cell.length_c   1.000
_cell.angle_alpha   90.00
_cell.angle_beta   90.00
_cell.angle_gamma   90.00
#
_symmetry.space_group_name_H-M   'P 1'
#
loop_
_entity.id
_entity.type
_entity.pdbx_description
1 polymer ?
#
loop_
_entity_poly.entity_id
_entity_poly.type
_entity_poly.pdbx_seq_one_letter_code
_entity_poly.pdbx_strand_id
1 'polypeptide(L)'
;MRSLLVLAVLVLLTGCQSEPPPKYSSNSNTDSPCARVVSAIGYAELMLSPKGQEEGQNFEPAVLGRIAETRGINAEFGGRLPAEARTAAAEVERTAAGLSIADTPHDRQVELLRQYRAATDEIRKHCAGK
;
A
#
# COMPACT_ATOMS: atom_id res chain seq x y z
N MET A 1 -24.66 2.60 -66.00
CA MET A 1 -23.87 1.59 -65.26
C MET A 1 -22.67 2.28 -64.61
N ARG A 2 -22.76 2.74 -63.35
CA ARG A 2 -21.61 3.11 -62.47
C ARG A 2 -22.10 3.65 -61.11
N SER A 3 -23.10 3.00 -60.51
CA SER A 3 -23.56 3.33 -59.16
C SER A 3 -23.91 2.04 -58.45
N LEU A 4 -22.92 1.33 -57.91
CA LEU A 4 -23.17 0.14 -57.06
C LEU A 4 -21.97 -0.36 -56.25
N LEU A 5 -20.84 0.36 -56.20
CA LEU A 5 -19.58 -0.18 -55.63
C LEU A 5 -19.03 0.56 -54.41
N VAL A 6 -19.85 1.41 -53.76
CA VAL A 6 -19.38 2.19 -52.58
C VAL A 6 -20.08 1.76 -51.27
N LEU A 7 -21.18 1.02 -51.33
CA LEU A 7 -21.97 0.70 -50.14
C LEU A 7 -21.48 -0.52 -49.33
N ALA A 8 -20.52 -1.30 -49.84
CA ALA A 8 -20.13 -2.58 -49.22
C ALA A 8 -19.00 -2.47 -48.18
N VAL A 9 -18.31 -1.32 -48.06
CA VAL A 9 -17.11 -1.21 -47.21
C VAL A 9 -17.43 -0.66 -45.80
N LEU A 10 -18.57 -0.01 -45.61
CA LEU A 10 -18.90 0.67 -44.35
C LEU A 10 -19.45 -0.23 -43.23
N VAL A 11 -19.78 -1.51 -43.51
CA VAL A 11 -20.37 -2.42 -42.52
C VAL A 11 -19.31 -3.22 -41.73
N LEU A 12 -18.03 -3.18 -42.15
CA LEU A 12 -16.95 -3.95 -41.50
C LEU A 12 -16.23 -3.20 -40.37
N LEU A 13 -16.65 -1.97 -40.04
CA LEU A 13 -15.98 -1.12 -39.02
C LEU A 13 -16.72 -1.00 -37.69
N THR A 14 -17.84 -1.69 -37.48
CA THR A 14 -18.59 -1.66 -36.20
C THR A 14 -18.23 -2.80 -35.24
N GLY A 15 -17.19 -3.58 -35.54
CA GLY A 15 -16.83 -4.80 -34.83
C GLY A 15 -15.61 -4.71 -33.91
N CYS A 16 -15.40 -3.59 -33.20
CA CYS A 16 -14.47 -3.52 -32.07
C CYS A 16 -15.05 -2.58 -31.01
N GLN A 17 -16.17 -2.97 -30.40
CA GLN A 17 -16.42 -2.50 -29.03
C GLN A 17 -15.49 -3.30 -28.14
N SER A 18 -14.27 -2.78 -27.97
CA SER A 18 -13.44 -3.17 -26.83
C SER A 18 -14.29 -2.90 -25.60
N GLU A 19 -14.74 -3.96 -24.92
CA GLU A 19 -15.28 -3.83 -23.58
C GLU A 19 -14.31 -2.92 -22.81
N PRO A 20 -14.80 -1.91 -22.07
CA PRO A 20 -13.91 -1.12 -21.23
C PRO A 20 -13.09 -2.14 -20.43
N PRO A 21 -11.74 -2.01 -20.40
CA PRO A 21 -10.91 -2.96 -19.68
C PRO A 21 -11.53 -3.11 -18.29
N PRO A 22 -11.63 -4.34 -17.75
CA PRO A 22 -12.21 -4.55 -16.45
C PRO A 22 -11.59 -3.52 -15.52
N LYS A 23 -12.44 -2.70 -14.88
CA LYS A 23 -11.95 -1.77 -13.86
C LYS A 23 -11.27 -2.65 -12.83
N TYR A 24 -9.94 -2.67 -12.83
CA TYR A 24 -9.17 -3.18 -11.73
C TYR A 24 -9.36 -2.18 -10.59
N SER A 25 -10.53 -2.28 -9.96
CA SER A 25 -10.75 -1.87 -8.59
C SER A 25 -9.80 -2.73 -7.77
N SER A 26 -8.60 -2.24 -7.48
CA SER A 26 -7.81 -2.77 -6.37
C SER A 26 -8.57 -2.62 -5.04
N ASN A 27 -9.64 -1.82 -5.02
CA ASN A 27 -10.71 -1.78 -4.04
C ASN A 27 -11.80 -2.83 -4.34
N SER A 28 -11.46 -4.11 -4.23
CA SER A 28 -12.48 -5.08 -3.83
C SER A 28 -12.99 -4.60 -2.46
N ASN A 29 -14.29 -4.28 -2.34
CA ASN A 29 -14.95 -4.04 -1.04
C ASN A 29 -15.02 -5.32 -0.18
N THR A 30 -14.27 -6.37 -0.57
CA THR A 30 -14.19 -7.68 0.07
C THR A 30 -12.85 -7.93 0.78
N ASP A 31 -11.84 -7.08 0.62
CA ASP A 31 -10.58 -7.23 1.36
C ASP A 31 -10.78 -6.79 2.82
N SER A 32 -10.48 -7.67 3.77
CA SER A 32 -10.58 -7.35 5.19
C SER A 32 -9.65 -6.18 5.55
N PRO A 33 -9.99 -5.36 6.57
CA PRO A 33 -9.08 -4.32 7.08
C PRO A 33 -7.68 -4.88 7.40
N CYS A 34 -7.62 -6.10 7.93
CA CYS A 34 -6.37 -6.82 8.17
C CYS A 34 -5.59 -7.09 6.87
N ALA A 35 -6.25 -7.59 5.82
CA ALA A 35 -5.60 -7.83 4.53
C ALA A 35 -5.00 -6.55 3.94
N ARG A 36 -5.73 -5.44 4.01
CA ARG A 36 -5.27 -4.12 3.53
C ARG A 36 -4.02 -3.66 4.25
N VAL A 37 -4.06 -3.65 5.58
CA VAL A 37 -2.95 -3.17 6.42
C VAL A 37 -1.73 -4.09 6.30
N VAL A 38 -1.91 -5.41 6.42
CA VAL A 38 -0.80 -6.38 6.33
C VAL A 38 -0.15 -6.36 4.95
N SER A 39 -0.93 -6.17 3.88
CA SER A 39 -0.39 -6.02 2.53
C SER A 39 0.46 -4.75 2.41
N ALA A 40 -0.02 -3.61 2.89
CA ALA A 40 0.72 -2.35 2.87
C ALA A 40 2.04 -2.44 3.67
N ILE A 41 2.01 -3.09 4.84
CA ILE A 41 3.21 -3.39 5.64
C ILE A 41 4.19 -4.25 4.83
N GLY A 42 3.71 -5.32 4.19
CA GLY A 42 4.54 -6.21 3.39
C GLY A 42 5.23 -5.50 2.23
N TYR A 43 4.53 -4.59 1.53
CA TYR A 43 5.14 -3.79 0.47
C TYR A 43 6.19 -2.79 1.00
N ALA A 44 5.98 -2.22 2.19
CA ALA A 44 7.00 -1.38 2.83
C ALA A 44 8.26 -2.15 3.19
N GLU A 45 8.11 -3.35 3.73
CA GLU A 45 9.24 -4.17 4.17
C GLU A 45 10.17 -4.61 3.02
N LEU A 46 9.69 -4.66 1.78
CA LEU A 46 10.54 -4.95 0.60
C LEU A 46 11.64 -3.90 0.37
N MET A 47 11.46 -2.69 0.91
CA MET A 47 12.40 -1.57 0.77
C MET A 47 13.33 -1.42 1.99
N LEU A 48 13.10 -2.21 3.04
CA LEU A 48 13.82 -2.09 4.30
C LEU A 48 14.98 -3.09 4.37
N SER A 49 16.09 -2.65 4.95
CA SER A 49 17.17 -3.54 5.38
C SER A 49 16.63 -4.60 6.33
N PRO A 50 17.21 -5.83 6.37
CA PRO A 50 16.74 -6.89 7.25
C PRO A 50 16.62 -6.45 8.72
N LYS A 51 15.69 -7.06 9.45
CA LYS A 51 15.52 -6.80 10.89
C LYS A 51 16.83 -7.08 11.64
N GLY A 52 17.22 -6.18 12.54
CA GLY A 52 18.52 -6.19 13.22
C GLY A 52 19.63 -5.47 12.47
N GLN A 53 19.38 -4.97 11.26
CA GLN A 53 20.33 -4.17 10.46
C GLN A 53 19.83 -2.72 10.27
N GLU A 54 18.97 -2.23 11.16
CA GLU A 54 18.34 -0.91 11.03
C GLU A 54 19.37 0.23 11.00
N GLU A 55 20.51 0.07 11.70
CA GLU A 55 21.60 1.07 11.71
C GLU A 55 22.15 1.37 10.31
N GLY A 56 22.12 0.38 9.40
CA GLY A 56 22.57 0.51 8.01
C GLY A 56 21.46 0.90 7.03
N GLN A 57 20.24 1.19 7.49
CA GLN A 57 19.14 1.58 6.62
C GLN A 57 19.44 2.92 5.94
N ASN A 58 19.41 2.97 4.61
CA ASN A 58 19.38 4.24 3.91
C ASN A 58 17.92 4.74 3.83
N PHE A 59 17.62 5.89 4.44
CA PHE A 59 16.27 6.47 4.50
C PHE A 59 15.98 7.37 3.30
N GLU A 60 16.17 6.83 2.10
CA GLU A 60 15.91 7.57 0.86
C GLU A 60 14.41 7.89 0.69
N PRO A 61 14.06 8.90 -0.14
CA PRO A 61 12.67 9.29 -0.35
C PRO A 61 11.74 8.13 -0.76
N ALA A 62 12.24 7.14 -1.50
CA ALA A 62 11.45 5.96 -1.88
C ALA A 62 11.07 5.09 -0.67
N VAL A 63 11.99 4.91 0.29
CA VAL A 63 11.75 4.16 1.54
C VAL A 63 10.73 4.92 2.39
N LEU A 64 10.98 6.21 2.61
CA LEU A 64 10.10 7.07 3.40
C LEU A 64 8.70 7.18 2.79
N GLY A 65 8.61 7.31 1.46
CA GLY A 65 7.35 7.35 0.73
C GLY A 65 6.54 6.08 0.91
N ARG A 66 7.19 4.91 0.91
CA ARG A 66 6.49 3.64 1.13
C ARG A 66 6.02 3.48 2.58
N ILE A 67 6.81 3.91 3.57
CA ILE A 67 6.38 3.95 4.97
C ILE A 67 5.19 4.93 5.16
N ALA A 68 5.21 6.08 4.48
CA ALA A 68 4.12 7.05 4.51
C ALA A 68 2.84 6.51 3.87
N GLU A 69 2.93 5.66 2.85
CA GLU A 69 1.78 4.95 2.29
C GLU A 69 1.17 3.99 3.32
N THR A 70 1.99 3.23 4.06
CA THR A 70 1.49 2.38 5.15
C THR A 70 0.74 3.20 6.21
N ARG A 71 1.22 4.41 6.54
CA ARG A 71 0.48 5.34 7.41
C ARG A 71 -0.88 5.72 6.84
N GLY A 72 -0.97 6.02 5.54
CA GLY A 72 -2.24 6.34 4.89
C GLY A 72 -3.25 5.20 4.96
N ILE A 73 -2.79 3.98 4.70
CA ILE A 73 -3.61 2.76 4.82
C ILE A 73 -4.01 2.52 6.28
N ASN A 74 -3.12 2.70 7.25
CA ASN A 74 -3.46 2.59 8.67
C ASN A 74 -4.49 3.63 9.11
N ALA A 75 -4.37 4.88 8.66
CA ALA A 75 -5.35 5.91 8.99
C ALA A 75 -6.76 5.55 8.45
N GLU A 76 -6.84 4.91 7.29
CA GLU A 76 -8.11 4.51 6.69
C GLU A 76 -8.70 3.22 7.32
N PHE A 77 -7.87 2.22 7.61
CA PHE A 77 -8.32 0.88 7.99
C PHE A 77 -8.06 0.51 9.46
N GLY A 78 -7.14 1.21 10.14
CA GLY A 78 -6.65 0.91 11.48
C GLY A 78 -7.76 0.87 12.55
N GLY A 79 -8.72 1.79 12.49
CA GLY A 79 -9.87 1.79 13.40
C GLY A 79 -10.81 0.57 13.23
N ARG A 80 -10.72 -0.13 12.10
CA ARG A 80 -11.53 -1.32 11.77
C ARG A 80 -10.77 -2.64 12.01
N LEU A 81 -9.54 -2.58 12.50
CA LEU A 81 -8.79 -3.76 12.90
C LEU A 81 -9.38 -4.41 14.17
N PRO A 82 -9.03 -5.68 14.47
CA PRO A 82 -9.25 -6.30 15.77
C PRO A 82 -8.80 -5.37 16.90
N ALA A 83 -9.54 -5.34 18.01
CA ALA A 83 -9.31 -4.39 19.09
C ALA A 83 -7.86 -4.46 19.62
N GLU A 84 -7.30 -5.65 19.66
CA GLU A 84 -5.94 -5.97 20.08
C GLU A 84 -4.87 -5.35 19.17
N ALA A 85 -5.18 -5.12 17.89
CA ALA A 85 -4.26 -4.56 16.90
C ALA A 85 -4.32 -3.01 16.81
N ARG A 86 -5.36 -2.37 17.35
CA ARG A 86 -5.59 -0.92 17.14
C ARG A 86 -4.51 -0.05 17.76
N THR A 87 -4.00 -0.42 18.93
CA THR A 87 -2.89 0.30 19.58
C THR A 87 -1.63 0.22 18.72
N ALA A 88 -1.33 -0.95 18.15
CA ALA A 88 -0.19 -1.13 17.25
C ALA A 88 -0.39 -0.35 15.93
N ALA A 89 -1.61 -0.27 15.41
CA ALA A 89 -1.91 0.54 14.23
C ALA A 89 -1.67 2.03 14.45
N ALA A 90 -2.08 2.57 15.61
CA ALA A 90 -1.78 3.94 16.00
C ALA A 90 -0.26 4.19 16.16
N GLU A 91 0.47 3.20 16.66
CA GLU A 91 1.93 3.28 16.79
C GLU A 91 2.65 3.29 15.42
N VAL A 92 2.17 2.51 14.46
CA VAL A 92 2.62 2.58 13.06
C VAL A 92 2.37 3.98 12.49
N GLU A 93 1.20 4.57 12.70
CA GLU A 93 0.91 5.93 12.23
C GLU A 93 1.86 6.96 12.84
N ARG A 94 2.09 6.87 14.17
CA ARG A 94 2.97 7.77 14.91
C ARG A 94 4.42 7.68 14.43
N THR A 95 4.94 6.47 14.29
CA THR A 95 6.33 6.22 13.89
C THR A 95 6.57 6.59 12.43
N ALA A 96 5.64 6.25 11.53
CA ALA A 96 5.69 6.67 10.13
C ALA A 96 5.57 8.19 9.96
N ALA A 97 4.74 8.86 10.77
CA ALA A 97 4.68 10.33 10.80
C ALA A 97 6.02 10.94 11.26
N GLY A 98 6.65 10.36 12.28
CA GLY A 98 7.98 10.76 12.73
C GLY A 98 9.05 10.60 11.64
N LEU A 99 9.02 9.48 10.92
CA LEU A 99 9.94 9.21 9.79
C LEU A 99 9.74 10.16 8.61
N SER A 100 8.55 10.78 8.49
CA SER A 100 8.24 11.74 7.43
C SER A 100 8.76 13.15 7.71
N ILE A 101 9.30 13.41 8.92
CA ILE A 101 9.84 14.72 9.28
C ILE A 101 11.18 14.92 8.55
N ALA A 102 11.28 16.01 7.79
CA ALA A 102 12.52 16.41 7.13
C ALA A 102 13.65 16.61 8.15
N ASP A 103 14.88 16.30 7.75
CA ASP A 103 16.08 16.47 8.57
C ASP A 103 16.05 15.73 9.92
N THR A 104 15.22 14.69 10.06
CA THR A 104 15.28 13.79 11.22
C THR A 104 16.67 13.15 11.27
N PRO A 105 17.42 13.29 12.39
CA PRO A 105 18.75 12.67 12.50
C PRO A 105 18.68 11.15 12.31
N HIS A 106 19.71 10.58 11.69
CA HIS A 106 19.76 9.14 11.36
C HIS A 106 19.45 8.24 12.54
N ASP A 107 20.10 8.43 13.69
CA ASP A 107 19.86 7.64 14.91
C ASP A 107 18.38 7.68 15.34
N ARG A 108 17.72 8.83 15.13
CA ARG A 108 16.29 8.98 15.41
C ARG A 108 15.43 8.25 14.37
N GLN A 109 15.81 8.25 13.10
CA GLN A 109 15.14 7.45 12.07
C GLN A 109 15.26 5.96 12.36
N VAL A 110 16.43 5.49 12.79
CA VAL A 110 16.67 4.10 13.21
C VAL A 110 15.79 3.71 14.40
N GLU A 111 15.74 4.56 15.43
CA GLU A 111 14.86 4.39 16.60
C GLU A 111 13.39 4.27 16.18
N LEU A 112 12.92 5.18 15.32
CA LEU A 112 11.55 5.15 14.80
C LEU A 112 11.28 3.91 13.94
N LEU A 113 12.25 3.46 13.14
CA LEU A 113 12.12 2.24 12.34
C LEU A 113 11.99 0.99 13.21
N ARG A 114 12.73 0.91 14.32
CA ARG A 114 12.60 -0.19 15.29
C ARG A 114 11.20 -0.21 15.91
N GLN A 115 10.70 0.96 16.32
CA GLN A 115 9.35 1.10 16.88
C GLN A 115 8.28 0.74 15.85
N TYR A 116 8.44 1.21 14.60
CA TYR A 116 7.58 0.85 13.47
C TYR A 116 7.53 -0.67 13.28
N ARG A 117 8.69 -1.34 13.23
CA ARG A 117 8.78 -2.80 13.06
C ARG A 117 8.09 -3.57 14.19
N ALA A 118 8.29 -3.15 15.44
CA ALA A 118 7.63 -3.78 16.57
C ALA A 118 6.10 -3.67 16.47
N ALA A 119 5.61 -2.50 16.06
CA ALA A 119 4.18 -2.28 15.86
C ALA A 119 3.61 -3.09 14.70
N THR A 120 4.32 -3.17 13.56
CA THR A 120 3.89 -3.99 12.42
C THR A 120 3.86 -5.48 12.75
N ASP A 121 4.79 -5.97 13.56
CA ASP A 121 4.81 -7.36 14.05
C ASP A 121 3.56 -7.68 14.89
N GLU A 122 3.18 -6.79 15.81
CA GLU A 122 1.97 -6.97 16.62
C GLU A 122 0.69 -6.92 15.77
N ILE A 123 0.62 -6.05 14.75
CA ILE A 123 -0.50 -6.06 13.79
C ILE A 123 -0.58 -7.42 13.08
N ARG A 124 0.52 -7.93 12.53
CA ARG A 124 0.56 -9.22 11.82
C ARG A 124 0.10 -10.37 12.72
N LYS A 125 0.53 -10.38 13.98
CA LYS A 125 0.14 -11.38 14.98
C LYS A 125 -1.37 -11.40 15.21
N HIS A 126 -2.00 -10.23 15.35
CA HIS A 126 -3.44 -10.13 15.62
C HIS A 126 -4.31 -10.24 14.36
N CYS A 127 -3.74 -10.01 13.19
CA CYS A 127 -4.39 -10.22 11.89
C CYS A 127 -4.16 -11.61 11.28
N ALA A 128 -3.38 -12.48 11.91
CA ALA A 128 -3.17 -13.85 11.43
C ALA A 128 -4.51 -14.62 11.43
N GLY A 129 -4.99 -15.00 10.24
CA GLY A 129 -6.23 -15.77 10.06
C GLY A 129 -7.53 -14.94 10.15
N LYS A 130 -7.45 -13.62 9.91
CA LYS A 130 -8.58 -12.68 9.83
C LYS A 130 -8.68 -12.04 8.45
#